data_AF-A0A371E9A1-F1
#
_entry.id   AF-A0A371E9A1-F1
#
_cell.length_a   1.000
_cell.length_b   1.000
_cell.length_c   1.000
_cell.angle_alpha   90.00
_cell.angle_beta   90.00
_cell.angle_gamma   90.00
#
_symmetry.space_group_name_H-M   'P 1'
#
loop_
_entity.id
_entity.type
_entity.pdbx_description
1 polymer ?
#
loop_
_entity_poly.entity_id
_entity_poly.type
_entity_poly.pdbx_seq_one_letter_code
_entity_poly.pdbx_strand_id
1 'polypeptide(L)' 'MQLNLACEVTPSSVKLGMIRISNDLLKEIKEAQLEDSFLVARREAIDQGSGGEFALGVDGVMRFGDR' A
#
# COMPACT_ATOMS: atom_id res chain seq x y z
N MET A 1 10.23 -7.88 -5.67
CA MET A 1 10.36 -8.03 -4.21
C MET A 1 10.96 -6.73 -3.68
N GLN A 2 10.27 -6.01 -2.81
CA GLN A 2 10.66 -4.67 -2.35
C GLN A 2 10.99 -4.73 -0.86
N LEU A 3 12.12 -4.15 -0.47
CA LEU A 3 12.62 -4.15 0.90
C LEU A 3 12.51 -2.74 1.48
N ASN A 4 11.75 -2.59 2.56
CA ASN A 4 11.70 -1.35 3.34
C ASN A 4 12.57 -1.50 4.59
N LEU A 5 13.60 -0.67 4.67
CA LEU A 5 14.54 -0.62 5.79
C LEU A 5 14.33 0.70 6.53
N ALA A 6 13.89 0.62 7.78
CA ALA A 6 13.93 1.75 8.70
C ALA A 6 15.33 1.83 9.32
N CYS A 7 15.93 3.02 9.31
CA CYS A 7 17.24 3.26 9.90
C CYS A 7 17.16 4.48 10.81
N GLU A 8 17.56 4.31 12.07
CA GLU A 8 17.74 5.39 13.03
C GLU A 8 19.21 5.44 13.42
N VAL A 9 19.82 6.62 13.23
CA VAL A 9 21.23 6.84 13.54
C VAL A 9 21.33 7.71 14.78
N THR A 10 22.16 7.28 15.72
CA THR A 10 22.58 8.03 16.90
C THR A 10 24.09 8.25 16.85
N PRO A 11 24.67 9.20 17.61
CA PRO A 11 26.11 9.46 17.58
C PRO A 11 26.99 8.24 17.93
N SER A 12 26.45 7.25 18.65
CA SER A 12 27.17 6.06 19.12
C SER A 12 26.67 4.74 18.56
N SER A 13 25.54 4.71 17.85
CA SER A 13 24.95 3.46 17.35
C SER A 13 24.00 3.67 16.18
N VAL A 14 23.73 2.59 15.45
CA VAL A 14 22.71 2.51 14.42
C VAL A 14 21.68 1.46 14.81
N LYS A 15 20.40 1.81 14.75
CA LYS A 15 19.29 0.86 14.87
C LYS A 15 18.69 0.63 13.49
N LEU A 16 18.61 -0.65 13.10
CA LEU A 16 18.00 -1.07 11.85
C LEU A 16 16.72 -1.86 12.15
N GLY A 17 15.61 -1.45 11.53
CA GLY A 17 14.34 -2.17 11.54
C GLY A 17 13.98 -2.62 10.13
N MET A 18 13.54 -3.87 9.97
CA MET A 18 13.15 -4.42 8.67
C MET A 18 11.66 -4.72 8.65
N ILE A 19 10.94 -4.11 7.72
CA ILE A 19 9.56 -4.50 7.40
C ILE A 19 9.60 -5.31 6.12
N ARG A 20 9.27 -6.60 6.22
CA ARG A 20 9.11 -7.47 5.06
C ARG A 20 7.73 -7.25 4.48
N ILE A 21 7.64 -6.57 3.35
CA ILE A 21 6.46 -6.61 2.51
C ILE A 21 6.60 -7.84 1.61
N SER A 22 6.01 -8.96 2.05
CA SER A 22 5.87 -10.15 1.20
C SER A 22 4.75 -9.91 0.19
N ASN A 23 4.77 -10.67 -0.92
CA ASN A 23 3.64 -10.69 -1.85
C ASN A 23 2.35 -11.16 -1.14
N ASP A 24 2.48 -11.96 -0.08
CA ASP A 24 1.34 -12.39 0.75
C ASP A 24 0.70 -11.21 1.47
N LEU A 25 1.48 -10.28 2.03
CA LEU A 25 0.94 -9.06 2.64
C LEU A 25 0.19 -8.19 1.62
N LEU A 26 0.71 -8.04 0.40
CA LEU A 26 0.01 -7.30 -0.65
C LEU A 26 -1.29 -7.99 -1.08
N LYS A 27 -1.31 -9.32 -1.08
CA LYS A 27 -2.51 -10.11 -1.34
C LYS A 27 -3.55 -9.91 -0.24
N GLU A 28 -3.14 -9.98 1.03
CA GLU A 28 -4.02 -9.73 2.19
C GLU A 28 -4.60 -8.31 2.14
N ILE A 29 -3.79 -7.31 1.83
CA ILE A 29 -4.26 -5.93 1.66
C ILE A 29 -5.30 -5.86 0.54
N LYS A 30 -5.03 -6.47 -0.61
CA LYS A 30 -5.97 -6.50 -1.74
C LYS A 30 -7.30 -7.16 -1.37
N GLU A 31 -7.25 -8.29 -0.66
CA GLU A 31 -8.45 -9.02 -0.22
C GLU A 31 -9.25 -8.19 0.78
N ALA A 32 -8.60 -7.60 1.79
CA ALA A 32 -9.26 -6.72 2.75
C ALA A 32 -9.88 -5.46 2.11
N GLN A 33 -9.23 -4.89 1.07
CA GLN A 33 -9.78 -3.76 0.31
C GLN A 33 -11.08 -4.08 -0.41
N LEU A 34 -11.32 -5.35 -0.76
CA LEU A 34 -12.56 -5.78 -1.42
C LEU A 34 -13.71 -6.03 -0.43
N GLU A 35 -13.40 -6.16 0.86
CA GLU A 35 -14.40 -6.35 1.92
C GLU A 35 -14.84 -5.02 2.55
N ASP A 36 -14.00 -3.98 2.49
CA ASP A 36 -14.32 -2.65 2.99
C ASP A 36 -15.21 -1.88 1.99
N SER A 37 -16.43 -1.55 2.41
CA SER A 37 -17.43 -0.91 1.54
C SER A 37 -17.04 0.49 1.06
N PHE A 38 -16.29 1.25 1.86
CA PHE A 38 -15.79 2.56 1.44
C PHE A 38 -14.73 2.40 0.35
N LEU A 39 -13.82 1.43 0.50
CA LEU A 39 -12.77 1.18 -0.47
C LEU A 39 -13.31 0.55 -1.77
N VAL A 40 -14.33 -0.29 -1.69
CA VAL A 40 -15.06 -0.79 -2.87
C VAL A 40 -15.71 0.35 -3.65
N ALA A 41 -16.42 1.26 -2.97
CA ALA A 41 -17.02 2.42 -3.63
C ALA A 41 -15.97 3.33 -4.30
N ARG A 42 -14.80 3.49 -3.67
CA ARG A 42 -13.67 4.21 -4.28
C ARG A 42 -13.12 3.50 -5.50
N ARG A 43 -13.02 2.17 -5.46
CA ARG A 43 -12.59 1.36 -6.61
C ARG A 43 -13.52 1.51 -7.80
N GLU A 44 -14.84 1.47 -7.57
CA GLU A 44 -15.83 1.72 -8.62
C GLU A 44 -15.72 3.15 -9.19
N ALA A 45 -15.47 4.15 -8.33
CA ALA A 45 -15.22 5.51 -8.79
C ALA A 45 -13.97 5.62 -9.67
N ILE A 46 -12.89 4.88 -9.37
CA ILE A 46 -11.70 4.77 -10.21
C ILE A 46 -12.06 4.19 -11.59
N ASP A 47 -12.80 3.08 -11.62
CA ASP A 47 -13.22 2.43 -12.87
C ASP A 47 -14.11 3.34 -13.75
N GLN A 48 -14.83 4.28 -13.12
CA GLN A 48 -15.63 5.32 -13.78
C GLN A 48 -14.84 6.59 -14.14
N GLY A 49 -13.54 6.66 -13.84
CA GLY A 49 -12.69 7.83 -14.11
C GLY A 49 -12.87 9.00 -13.13
N SER A 50 -13.52 8.78 -11.98
CA SER A 50 -13.76 9.76 -10.92
C SER A 50 -13.07 9.42 -9.59
N GLY A 51 -12.01 8.59 -9.63
CA GLY A 51 -11.27 8.11 -8.47
C GLY A 51 -10.58 9.18 -7.61
N GLY A 52 -10.43 10.40 -8.13
CA GLY A 52 -9.79 11.52 -7.43
C GLY A 52 -8.32 11.22 -7.15
N GLU A 53 -7.93 11.32 -5.88
CA GLU A 53 -6.56 11.02 -5.41
C GLU A 53 -6.29 9.51 -5.27
N PHE A 54 -7.28 8.65 -5.48
CA PHE A 54 -7.06 7.21 -5.41
C PHE A 54 -6.70 6.64 -6.79
N ALA A 55 -5.72 5.74 -6.81
CA ALA A 55 -5.29 5.04 -8.02
C ALA A 55 -5.12 3.54 -7.74
N LEU A 56 -5.34 2.73 -8.78
CA LEU A 56 -5.08 1.30 -8.72
C LEU A 56 -3.67 1.00 -9.24
N GLY A 57 -2.84 0.36 -8.41
CA GLY A 57 -1.52 -0.08 -8.85
C GLY A 57 -1.59 -1.28 -9.79
N VAL A 58 -0.47 -1.57 -10.45
CA VAL A 58 -0.32 -2.74 -11.34
C VAL A 58 -0.52 -4.10 -10.62
N ASP A 59 -0.35 -4.12 -9.31
CA ASP A 59 -0.63 -5.28 -8.45
C ASP A 59 -2.12 -5.41 -8.06
N GLY A 60 -2.95 -4.45 -8.46
CA GLY A 60 -4.36 -4.40 -8.15
C GLY A 60 -4.67 -3.91 -6.74
N VAL A 61 -3.69 -3.35 -6.02
CA VAL A 61 -3.88 -2.69 -4.72
C VAL A 61 -4.20 -1.21 -4.95
N MET A 62 -5.26 -0.73 -4.31
CA MET A 62 -5.64 0.68 -4.35
C MET A 62 -4.75 1.50 -3.40
N ARG A 63 -4.29 2.65 -3.87
CA ARG A 63 -3.40 3.57 -3.15
C ARG A 63 -3.96 4.99 -3.20
N PHE A 64 -3.53 5.83 -2.27
CA PHE A 64 -3.92 7.23 -2.16
C PHE A 64 -2.70 8.11 -2.48
N GLY A 65 -2.88 9.06 -3.40
CA GLY A 65 -1.84 9.89 -3.99
C GLY A 65 -1.08 9.20 -5.13
N ASP A 66 -0.08 9.90 -5.69
CA ASP A 66 0.71 9.49 -6.87
C ASP A 66 1.78 8.40 -6.57
N ARG A 67 1.50 7.39 -5.74
CA ARG A 67 2.49 6.33 -5.41
C ARG A 67 1.86 4.95 -5.34
#